data_AF-A0A0F0FQ57-F1
#
_entry.id   AF-A0A0F0FQ57-F1
#
_cell.length_a   1.000
_cell.length_b   1.000
_cell.length_c   1.000
_cell.angle_alpha   90.00
_cell.angle_beta   90.00
_cell.angle_gamma   90.00
#
_symmetry.space_group_name_H-M   'P 1'
#
loop_
_entity.id
_entity.type
_entity.pdbx_description
1 polymer ?
#
loop_
_entity_poly.entity_id
_entity_poly.type
_entity_poly.pdbx_seq_one_letter_code
_entity_poly.pdbx_strand_id
1 'polypeptide(L)'
;MRPQAMRTDPNPFPSADQPGPEALAYLHASRLVRMLRGWYIHVMVYLAVNAFLWLRYFFLPAPNWTRHHLDSWPWPMGTTLAWGLALGLHGLVVWIRISGRGRDWEERKIREFMGRD
;
A
#
# COMPACT_ATOMS: atom_id res chain seq x y z
N MET A 1 -39.29 34.07 -15.61
CA MET A 1 -37.89 33.63 -15.74
C MET A 1 -37.16 34.03 -14.48
N ARG A 2 -36.81 33.08 -13.60
CA ARG A 2 -36.08 33.40 -12.36
C ARG A 2 -34.58 33.50 -12.67
N PRO A 3 -33.90 34.58 -12.26
CA PRO A 3 -32.46 34.72 -12.48
C PRO A 3 -31.73 33.63 -11.69
N GLN A 4 -30.91 32.83 -12.38
CA GLN A 4 -30.03 31.88 -11.73
C GLN A 4 -28.92 32.65 -11.03
N ALA A 5 -29.05 32.81 -9.71
CA ALA A 5 -27.99 33.35 -8.89
C ALA A 5 -26.76 32.44 -9.03
N MET A 6 -25.65 33.01 -9.45
CA MET A 6 -24.34 32.37 -9.44
C MET A 6 -24.03 32.02 -7.99
N ARG A 7 -24.30 30.76 -7.62
CA ARG A 7 -24.05 30.21 -6.30
C ARG A 7 -22.52 30.14 -6.12
N THR A 8 -21.95 31.20 -5.56
CA THR A 8 -20.57 31.20 -5.07
C THR A 8 -20.56 30.42 -3.77
N ASP A 9 -20.53 29.09 -3.87
CA ASP A 9 -20.33 28.25 -2.70
C ASP A 9 -18.92 28.51 -2.17
N PRO A 10 -18.77 29.03 -0.94
CA PRO A 10 -17.46 29.32 -0.35
C PRO A 10 -16.76 28.06 0.15
N ASN A 11 -17.43 26.91 0.04
CA ASN A 11 -16.94 25.64 0.51
C ASN A 11 -16.26 24.89 -0.64
N PRO A 12 -14.95 24.59 -0.57
CA PRO A 12 -14.27 23.78 -1.57
C PRO A 12 -14.80 22.33 -1.61
N PHE A 13 -15.60 21.93 -0.62
CA PHE A 13 -16.10 20.57 -0.48
C PHE A 13 -17.53 20.40 -1.03
N PRO A 14 -17.76 19.39 -1.90
CA PRO A 14 -19.08 19.08 -2.43
C PRO A 14 -20.08 18.72 -1.33
N SER A 15 -21.33 19.18 -1.47
CA SER A 15 -22.42 18.85 -0.56
C SER A 15 -22.90 17.40 -0.76
N ALA A 16 -23.25 16.72 0.34
CA ALA A 16 -23.54 15.29 0.39
C ALA A 16 -24.78 14.84 -0.41
N ASP A 17 -25.56 15.78 -0.95
CA ASP A 17 -26.81 15.62 -1.67
C ASP A 17 -26.65 15.54 -3.20
N GLN A 18 -25.46 15.83 -3.75
CA GLN A 18 -25.18 15.71 -5.18
C GLN A 18 -24.01 14.77 -5.48
N PRO A 19 -24.22 13.62 -6.16
CA PRO A 19 -23.13 12.82 -6.71
C PRO A 19 -22.59 13.50 -7.98
N GLY A 20 -22.08 14.72 -7.83
CA GLY A 20 -21.37 15.42 -8.89
C GLY A 20 -20.04 14.72 -9.18
N PRO A 21 -19.45 14.90 -10.37
CA PRO A 21 -18.14 14.32 -10.75
C PRO A 21 -17.04 14.57 -9.68
N GLU A 22 -17.12 15.68 -8.95
CA GLU A 22 -16.26 16.01 -7.80
C GLU A 22 -16.35 15.03 -6.62
N ALA A 23 -17.56 14.56 -6.27
CA ALA A 23 -17.76 13.61 -5.18
C ALA A 23 -17.18 12.22 -5.51
N LEU A 24 -17.30 11.81 -6.78
CA LEU A 24 -16.67 10.58 -7.29
C LEU A 24 -15.14 10.70 -7.26
N ALA A 25 -14.58 11.82 -7.70
CA ALA A 25 -13.14 12.08 -7.63
C ALA A 25 -12.62 12.04 -6.18
N TYR A 26 -13.36 12.61 -5.23
CA TYR A 26 -13.01 12.59 -3.80
C TYR A 26 -13.04 11.18 -3.20
N LEU A 27 -14.08 10.39 -3.49
CA LEU A 27 -14.19 9.00 -3.04
C LEU A 27 -13.04 8.14 -3.59
N HIS A 28 -12.62 8.41 -4.82
CA HIS A 28 -11.48 7.76 -5.45
C HIS A 28 -10.16 8.14 -4.75
N ALA A 29 -9.89 9.43 -4.59
CA ALA A 29 -8.68 9.90 -3.93
C ALA A 29 -8.55 9.35 -2.50
N SER A 30 -9.64 9.37 -1.72
CA SER A 30 -9.66 8.88 -0.35
C SER A 30 -9.51 7.35 -0.23
N ARG A 31 -9.96 6.57 -1.23
CA ARG A 31 -9.66 5.11 -1.28
C ARG A 31 -8.17 4.84 -1.53
N LEU A 32 -7.54 5.58 -2.45
CA LEU A 32 -6.12 5.43 -2.75
C LEU A 32 -5.25 5.74 -1.52
N VAL A 33 -5.57 6.82 -0.80
CA VAL A 33 -4.86 7.21 0.42
C VAL A 33 -4.99 6.14 1.51
N ARG A 34 -6.18 5.54 1.70
CA ARG A 34 -6.38 4.45 2.68
C ARG A 34 -5.55 3.20 2.34
N MET A 35 -5.52 2.80 1.07
CA MET A 35 -4.72 1.65 0.62
C MET A 35 -3.22 1.88 0.84
N LEU A 36 -2.74 3.08 0.50
CA LEU A 36 -1.35 3.45 0.70
C LEU A 36 -0.96 3.45 2.18
N ARG A 37 -1.81 4.04 3.03
CA ARG A 37 -1.61 4.08 4.49
C ARG A 37 -1.52 2.68 5.11
N GLY A 38 -2.35 1.75 4.65
CA GLY A 38 -2.31 0.35 5.10
C GLY A 38 -0.98 -0.31 4.77
N TRP A 39 -0.46 -0.13 3.56
CA TRP A 39 0.84 -0.68 3.16
C TRP A 39 2.01 -0.06 3.93
N TYR A 40 2.00 1.27 4.17
CA TYR A 40 3.03 1.95 4.96
C TYR A 40 3.19 1.37 6.37
N ILE A 41 2.10 0.98 7.02
CA ILE A 41 2.15 0.33 8.35
C ILE A 41 2.93 -0.99 8.27
N HIS A 42 2.71 -1.81 7.24
CA HIS A 42 3.43 -3.07 7.06
C HIS A 42 4.93 -2.84 6.86
N VAL A 43 5.31 -1.83 6.08
CA VAL A 43 6.72 -1.43 5.90
C VAL A 43 7.33 -0.95 7.22
N MET A 44 6.60 -0.13 7.98
CA MET A 44 7.07 0.40 9.26
C MET A 44 7.29 -0.73 10.28
N VAL A 45 6.35 -1.65 10.39
CA VAL A 45 6.46 -2.83 11.26
C VAL A 45 7.61 -3.73 10.81
N TYR A 46 7.75 -3.96 9.50
CA TYR A 46 8.88 -4.71 8.94
C TYR A 46 10.21 -4.07 9.34
N LEU A 47 10.38 -2.76 9.13
CA LEU A 47 11.62 -2.06 9.50
C LEU A 47 11.89 -2.14 11.00
N ALA A 48 10.89 -1.91 11.84
CA ALA A 48 11.03 -1.96 13.30
C ALA A 48 11.45 -3.34 13.80
N VAL A 49 10.77 -4.40 13.34
CA VAL A 49 11.07 -5.79 13.75
C VAL A 49 12.45 -6.22 13.24
N ASN A 50 12.77 -5.97 11.97
CA ASN A 50 14.08 -6.35 11.44
C ASN A 50 15.20 -5.56 12.11
N ALA A 51 15.04 -4.25 12.32
CA ALA A 51 16.01 -3.45 13.07
C ALA A 51 16.24 -4.02 14.47
N PHE A 52 15.17 -4.43 15.17
CA PHE A 52 15.28 -5.09 16.47
C PHE A 52 16.02 -6.43 16.40
N LEU A 53 15.73 -7.28 15.40
CA LEU A 53 16.40 -8.58 15.22
C LEU A 53 17.90 -8.41 14.92
N TRP A 54 18.26 -7.45 14.07
CA TRP A 54 19.65 -7.11 13.76
C TRP A 54 20.37 -6.50 14.95
N LEU A 55 19.72 -5.58 15.68
CA LEU A 55 20.26 -5.02 16.91
C LEU A 55 20.51 -6.13 17.95
N ARG A 56 19.55 -7.05 18.12
CA ARG A 56 19.72 -8.22 18.97
C ARG A 56 20.88 -9.10 18.54
N TYR A 57 21.10 -9.28 17.24
CA TYR A 57 22.20 -10.07 16.70
C TYR A 57 23.57 -9.45 16.96
N PHE A 58 23.71 -8.13 16.79
CA PHE A 58 24.99 -7.42 16.98
C PHE A 58 25.34 -7.15 18.45
N PHE A 59 24.36 -6.81 19.29
CA PHE A 59 24.63 -6.25 20.62
C PHE A 59 24.44 -7.21 21.79
N LEU A 60 23.72 -8.32 21.61
CA LEU A 60 23.50 -9.27 22.70
C LEU A 60 24.28 -10.57 22.44
N PRO A 61 25.00 -11.08 23.45
CA PRO A 61 25.75 -12.33 23.30
C PRO A 61 24.82 -13.46 22.84
N ALA A 62 25.31 -14.23 21.87
CA ALA A 62 24.62 -15.42 21.38
C ALA A 62 24.47 -16.40 22.55
N PRO A 63 23.26 -16.89 22.85
CA PRO A 63 23.11 -17.89 23.89
C PRO A 63 23.87 -19.17 23.47
N ASN A 64 24.33 -19.91 24.46
CA ASN A 64 25.19 -21.09 24.35
C ASN A 64 24.76 -22.14 23.30
N TRP A 65 23.46 -22.25 22.98
CA TRP A 65 22.90 -23.13 21.95
C TRP A 65 23.02 -22.60 20.51
N THR A 66 23.27 -21.30 20.33
CA THR A 66 23.42 -20.66 19.00
C THR A 66 24.88 -20.58 18.55
N ARG A 67 25.83 -20.98 19.41
CA ARG A 67 27.28 -20.93 19.11
C ARG A 67 27.69 -21.74 17.87
N HIS A 68 26.93 -22.76 17.50
CA HIS A 68 27.16 -23.56 16.29
C HIS A 68 26.58 -22.94 15.01
N HIS A 69 25.71 -21.92 15.10
CA HIS A 69 25.11 -21.26 13.94
C HIS A 69 25.86 -19.99 13.52
N LEU A 70 26.88 -19.57 14.27
CA LEU A 70 27.65 -18.36 13.96
C LEU A 70 28.65 -18.54 12.83
N ASP A 71 29.00 -19.76 12.44
CA ASP A 71 30.15 -20.02 11.56
C ASP A 71 29.90 -19.75 10.06
N SER A 72 28.68 -19.46 9.60
CA SER A 72 28.47 -19.18 8.16
C SER A 72 27.26 -18.30 7.77
N TRP A 73 26.21 -18.17 8.60
CA TRP A 73 25.00 -17.44 8.17
C TRP A 73 24.32 -16.68 9.32
N PRO A 74 24.12 -15.35 9.22
CA PRO A 74 23.36 -14.60 10.21
C PRO A 74 21.90 -15.11 10.26
N TRP A 75 21.47 -15.68 11.39
CA TRP A 75 20.10 -16.19 11.53
C TRP A 75 18.98 -15.19 11.20
N PRO A 76 19.11 -13.84 11.41
CA PRO A 76 18.07 -12.90 11.02
C PRO A 76 17.91 -12.78 9.51
N MET A 77 18.95 -13.12 8.74
CA MET A 77 18.98 -12.94 7.29
C MET A 77 17.90 -13.78 6.58
N GLY A 78 17.64 -15.00 7.05
CA GLY A 78 16.56 -15.84 6.50
C GLY A 78 15.19 -15.21 6.70
N THR A 79 14.91 -14.72 7.91
CA THR A 79 13.65 -14.03 8.23
C THR A 79 13.52 -12.73 7.44
N THR A 80 14.57 -11.92 7.37
CA THR A 80 14.56 -10.65 6.62
C THR A 80 14.31 -10.88 5.14
N LEU A 81 14.93 -11.90 4.54
CA LEU A 81 14.78 -12.17 3.11
C LEU A 81 13.40 -12.75 2.78
N ALA A 82 12.92 -13.72 3.56
CA ALA A 82 11.60 -14.32 3.34
C ALA A 82 10.47 -13.29 3.52
N TRP A 83 10.50 -12.52 4.61
CA TRP A 83 9.49 -11.49 4.87
C TRP A 83 9.65 -10.28 3.96
N GLY A 84 10.89 -9.91 3.61
CA GLY A 84 11.17 -8.85 2.65
C GLY A 84 10.62 -9.16 1.27
N LEU A 85 10.73 -10.42 0.82
CA LEU A 85 10.16 -10.87 -0.45
C LEU A 85 8.62 -10.83 -0.43
N ALA A 86 7.99 -11.31 0.65
CA ALA A 86 6.54 -11.25 0.82
C ALA A 86 6.02 -9.81 0.86
N LEU A 87 6.70 -8.91 1.58
CA LEU A 87 6.37 -7.49 1.65
C LEU A 87 6.57 -6.79 0.30
N GLY A 88 7.64 -7.12 -0.43
CA GLY A 88 7.93 -6.61 -1.76
C GLY A 88 6.85 -7.00 -2.77
N LEU A 89 6.43 -8.27 -2.78
CA LEU A 89 5.33 -8.74 -3.63
C LEU A 89 4.00 -8.06 -3.25
N HIS A 90 3.70 -7.94 -1.95
CA HIS A 90 2.48 -7.26 -1.50
C HIS A 90 2.48 -5.76 -1.90
N GLY A 91 3.62 -5.09 -1.74
CA GLY A 91 3.80 -3.71 -2.17
C GLY A 91 3.68 -3.53 -3.68
N LEU A 92 4.21 -4.46 -4.46
CA LEU A 92 4.06 -4.45 -5.92
C LEU A 92 2.59 -4.55 -6.32
N VAL A 93 1.81 -5.45 -5.68
CA VAL A 93 0.36 -5.58 -5.94
C VAL A 93 -0.39 -4.30 -5.57
N VAL A 94 -0.13 -3.72 -4.38
CA VAL A 94 -0.77 -2.48 -3.94
C VAL A 94 -0.40 -1.31 -4.88
N TRP A 95 0.86 -1.22 -5.27
CA TRP A 95 1.35 -0.19 -6.20
C TRP A 95 0.73 -0.32 -7.59
N ILE A 96 0.62 -1.53 -8.14
CA ILE A 96 -0.07 -1.77 -9.42
C ILE A 96 -1.53 -1.33 -9.33
N ARG A 97 -2.21 -1.60 -8.21
CA ARG A 97 -3.61 -1.24 -7.99
C ARG A 97 -3.84 0.26 -7.84
N ILE A 98 -2.86 0.98 -7.27
CA ILE A 98 -2.89 2.43 -7.09
C ILE A 98 -2.47 3.17 -8.38
N SER A 99 -1.47 2.63 -9.08
CA SER A 99 -0.99 3.14 -10.37
C SER A 99 -2.10 3.04 -11.42
N GLY A 100 -2.38 4.14 -12.13
CA GLY A 100 -3.38 4.16 -13.20
C GLY A 100 -3.18 3.08 -14.27
N ARG A 101 -1.95 2.57 -14.41
CA ARG A 101 -1.60 1.48 -15.33
C ARG A 101 -2.26 0.14 -14.99
N GLY A 102 -2.58 -0.12 -13.71
CA GLY A 102 -3.37 -1.30 -13.32
C GLY A 102 -4.82 -1.20 -13.77
N ARG A 103 -5.40 0.01 -13.71
CA ARG A 103 -6.77 0.27 -14.19
C ARG A 103 -6.87 0.14 -15.71
N ASP A 104 -5.92 0.71 -16.45
CA ASP A 104 -5.91 0.56 -17.92
C ASP A 104 -5.78 -0.90 -18.34
N TRP A 105 -5.00 -1.69 -17.59
CA TRP A 105 -4.86 -3.13 -17.83
C TRP A 105 -6.14 -3.91 -17.49
N GLU A 106 -6.78 -3.65 -16.34
CA GLU A 106 -8.06 -4.25 -15.95
C GLU A 106 -9.16 -3.91 -16.95
N GLU A 107 -9.29 -2.64 -17.31
CA GLU A 107 -10.31 -2.16 -18.23
C GLU A 107 -10.12 -2.73 -19.64
N ARG A 108 -8.86 -2.91 -20.08
CA ARG A 108 -8.54 -3.60 -21.33
C ARG A 108 -8.89 -5.10 -21.27
N LYS A 109 -8.63 -5.77 -20.16
CA LYS A 109 -8.99 -7.19 -19.98
C LYS A 109 -10.50 -7.40 -19.93
N ILE A 110 -11.24 -6.51 -19.26
CA ILE A 110 -12.70 -6.55 -19.19
C ILE A 110 -13.33 -6.36 -20.58
N ARG A 111 -12.82 -5.42 -21.39
CA ARG A 111 -13.24 -5.26 -22.80
C ARG A 111 -12.94 -6.50 -23.65
N GLU A 112 -11.82 -7.18 -23.39
CA GLU A 112 -11.44 -8.41 -24.09
C GLU A 112 -12.36 -9.60 -23.75
N PHE A 113 -12.89 -9.66 -22.52
CA PHE A 113 -13.88 -10.67 -22.12
C PHE A 113 -15.29 -10.34 -22.63
N MET A 114 -15.73 -9.08 -22.57
CA MET A 114 -17.05 -8.68 -23.09
C MET A 114 -17.18 -8.76 -24.61
N GLY A 115 -16.09 -8.66 -25.37
CA GLY A 115 -16.08 -8.85 -26.82
C GLY A 115 -15.85 -10.31 -27.26
N ARG A 116 -15.76 -11.24 -26.30
CA ARG A 116 -15.61 -12.68 -26.53
C ARG A 116 -16.88 -13.48 -26.28
N ASP A 117 -17.97 -12.80 -25.94
CA ASP A 117 -19.36 -13.30 -25.99
C ASP A 117 -20.12 -12.59 -27.13
#